data_AF-A0A1X2HK66-F1
#
_entry.id   AF-A0A1X2HK66-F1
#
_cell.length_a   1.000
_cell.length_b   1.000
_cell.length_c   1.000
_cell.angle_alpha   90.00
_cell.angle_beta   90.00
_cell.angle_gamma   90.00
#
_symmetry.space_group_name_H-M   'P 1'
#
loop_
_entity.id
_entity.type
_entity.pdbx_description
1 polymer ?
#
loop_
_entity_poly.entity_id
_entity_poly.type
_entity_poly.pdbx_seq_one_letter_code
_entity_poly.pdbx_strand_id
1 'polypeptide(L)'
;MKRYYCEFCQCSFPDNKTNRQRHMEGGNHQLNRRLHYDSFKDPAQLIEEYCAKPPCRRFFTQGQCPYSLQCRYSHVSFDPTGRPIYPHELKELLDAIARPASPTKEKVKVERVRLPRGWRLRDLPPSLIPPKRPYDLRDVATWGE
;
A
#
# COMPACT_ATOMS: atom_id res chain seq x y z
N MET A 1 15.41 23.65 7.72
CA MET A 1 16.20 22.39 7.65
C MET A 1 15.58 21.51 6.58
N LYS A 2 16.36 21.05 5.59
CA LYS A 2 15.85 20.17 4.53
C LYS A 2 15.55 18.78 5.13
N ARG A 3 14.42 18.19 4.74
CA ARG A 3 14.02 16.83 5.12
C ARG A 3 14.07 15.94 3.88
N TYR A 4 14.52 14.71 4.05
CA TYR A 4 14.45 13.69 3.01
C TYR A 4 13.20 12.84 3.25
N TYR A 5 12.44 12.60 2.19
CA TYR A 5 11.30 11.70 2.18
C TYR A 5 11.62 10.46 1.34
N CYS A 6 11.33 9.28 1.88
CA CYS A 6 11.50 8.02 1.15
C CYS A 6 10.15 7.50 0.67
N GLU A 7 9.96 7.41 -0.64
CA GLU A 7 8.73 6.89 -1.25
C GLU A 7 8.43 5.43 -0.86
N PHE A 8 9.46 4.58 -0.78
CA PHE A 8 9.29 3.16 -0.44
C PHE A 8 8.89 2.95 1.03
N CYS A 9 9.40 3.79 1.93
CA CYS A 9 9.16 3.66 3.37
C CYS A 9 8.09 4.62 3.90
N GLN A 10 7.62 5.55 3.05
CA GLN A 10 6.65 6.60 3.37
C GLN A 10 6.98 7.37 4.65
N CYS A 11 8.27 7.68 4.85
CA CYS A 11 8.76 8.34 6.05
C CYS A 11 9.64 9.54 5.71
N SER A 12 9.62 10.56 6.59
CA SER A 12 10.46 11.76 6.46
C SER A 12 11.45 11.88 7.61
N PHE A 13 12.69 12.25 7.31
CA PHE A 13 13.74 12.45 8.31
C PHE A 13 14.68 13.62 7.94
N PRO A 14 15.46 14.15 8.89
CA PRO A 14 16.42 15.22 8.60
C PRO A 14 17.42 14.80 7.52
N ASP A 15 17.54 15.61 6.47
CA ASP A 15 18.36 15.27 5.32
C ASP A 15 19.86 15.43 5.64
N ASN A 16 20.53 14.29 5.78
CA ASN A 16 21.98 14.18 5.92
C ASN A 16 22.43 12.98 5.06
N LYS A 17 23.52 13.15 4.29
CA LYS A 17 24.08 12.10 3.42
C LYS A 17 24.28 10.77 4.16
N THR A 18 24.83 10.80 5.37
CA THR A 18 25.06 9.59 6.19
C THR A 18 23.74 8.95 6.63
N ASN A 19 22.74 9.76 7.03
CA ASN A 19 21.43 9.25 7.43
C ASN A 19 20.69 8.61 6.25
N ARG A 20 20.76 9.25 5.07
CA ARG A 20 20.17 8.75 3.83
C ARG A 20 20.80 7.42 3.42
N GLN A 21 22.13 7.33 3.45
CA GLN A 21 22.84 6.09 3.12
C GLN A 21 22.44 4.95 4.06
N ARG A 22 22.50 5.18 5.37
CA ARG A 22 22.09 4.20 6.39
C ARG A 22 20.62 3.78 6.23
N HIS A 23 19.74 4.71 5.85
CA HIS A 23 18.34 4.38 5.56
C HIS A 23 18.21 3.45 4.35
N MET A 24 18.88 3.75 3.24
CA MET A 24 18.84 2.94 2.01
C MET A 24 19.44 1.54 2.20
N GLU A 25 20.49 1.43 3.03
CA GLU A 25 21.12 0.15 3.40
C GLU A 25 20.31 -0.63 4.45
N GLY A 26 19.32 0.01 5.08
CA GLY A 26 18.47 -0.61 6.09
C GLY A 26 17.61 -1.73 5.51
N GLY A 27 17.48 -2.83 6.25
CA GLY A 27 16.69 -4.00 5.83
C GLY A 27 15.25 -3.65 5.45
N ASN A 28 14.57 -2.81 6.22
CA ASN A 28 13.19 -2.39 5.91
C ASN A 28 13.10 -1.66 4.56
N HIS A 29 14.07 -0.80 4.23
CA HIS A 29 14.09 -0.12 2.94
C HIS A 29 14.30 -1.11 1.79
N GLN A 30 15.27 -2.02 1.94
CA GLN A 30 15.53 -3.06 0.94
C GLN A 30 14.31 -3.96 0.71
N LEU A 31 13.60 -4.32 1.79
CA LEU A 31 12.38 -5.12 1.74
C LEU A 31 11.22 -4.37 1.07
N ASN A 32 10.96 -3.13 1.46
CA ASN A 32 9.90 -2.32 0.85
C ASN A 32 10.19 -2.04 -0.63
N ARG A 33 11.46 -1.78 -0.96
CA ARG A 33 11.91 -1.61 -2.34
C ARG A 33 11.69 -2.90 -3.14
N ARG A 34 11.99 -4.07 -2.58
CA ARG A 34 11.71 -5.36 -3.21
C ARG A 34 10.21 -5.57 -3.44
N LEU A 35 9.37 -5.37 -2.42
CA LEU A 35 7.92 -5.53 -2.52
C LEU A 35 7.31 -4.60 -3.58
N HIS A 36 7.82 -3.38 -3.68
CA HIS A 36 7.43 -2.45 -4.73
C HIS A 36 7.71 -3.04 -6.12
N TYR A 37 8.92 -3.51 -6.41
CA TYR A 37 9.23 -4.11 -7.72
C TYR A 37 8.50 -5.43 -7.96
N ASP A 38 8.29 -6.25 -6.92
CA ASP A 38 7.52 -7.48 -7.02
C ASP A 38 6.05 -7.20 -7.45
N SER A 39 5.49 -6.02 -7.13
CA SER A 39 4.15 -5.62 -7.60
C SER A 39 4.05 -5.31 -9.10
N PHE A 40 5.17 -5.17 -9.81
CA PHE A 40 5.20 -4.98 -11.27
C PHE A 40 5.61 -6.25 -12.02
N LYS A 41 5.97 -7.32 -11.30
CA LYS A 41 6.33 -8.59 -11.93
C LYS A 41 5.10 -9.30 -12.47
N ASP A 42 5.35 -10.15 -13.46
CA ASP A 42 4.32 -11.08 -13.94
C ASP A 42 3.89 -12.02 -12.80
N PRO A 43 2.58 -12.22 -12.57
CA PRO A 43 2.07 -13.10 -11.53
C PRO A 43 2.63 -14.53 -11.58
N ALA A 44 2.82 -15.10 -12.78
CA ALA A 44 3.32 -16.46 -12.92
C ALA A 44 4.79 -16.56 -12.51
N GLN A 45 5.62 -15.57 -12.92
CA GLN A 45 7.02 -15.48 -12.49
C GLN A 45 7.14 -15.32 -10.97
N LEU A 46 6.29 -14.49 -10.37
CA LEU A 46 6.28 -14.30 -8.93
C LEU A 46 5.93 -15.59 -8.18
N ILE A 47 4.91 -16.33 -8.66
CA ILE A 47 4.55 -17.63 -8.09
C ILE A 47 5.71 -18.62 -8.17
N GLU A 48 6.37 -18.72 -9.32
CA GLU A 48 7.53 -19.60 -9.51
C GLU A 48 8.67 -19.27 -8.53
N GLU A 49 9.01 -17.98 -8.39
CA GLU A 49 10.01 -17.52 -7.42
C GLU A 49 9.64 -17.88 -5.97
N TYR A 50 8.35 -17.78 -5.60
CA TYR A 50 7.89 -18.14 -4.25
C TYR A 50 7.88 -19.65 -4.02
N CYS A 51 7.53 -20.45 -5.03
CA CYS A 51 7.55 -21.91 -4.96
C CYS A 51 8.98 -22.49 -4.98
N ALA A 52 9.92 -21.82 -5.64
CA ALA A 52 11.33 -22.25 -5.69
C ALA A 52 12.08 -22.02 -4.36
N LYS A 53 11.55 -21.20 -3.45
CA LYS A 53 12.16 -20.97 -2.14
C LYS A 53 12.01 -22.22 -1.25
N PRO A 54 13.00 -22.52 -0.39
CA PRO A 54 12.85 -23.59 0.60
C PRO A 54 11.69 -23.29 1.56
N PRO A 55 10.96 -24.32 2.04
CA PRO A 55 9.77 -24.13 2.88
C PRO A 55 10.12 -23.51 4.25
N CYS A 56 9.24 -22.62 4.74
CA CYS A 56 9.42 -21.92 6.00
C CYS A 56 9.02 -22.79 7.19
N ARG A 57 10.01 -23.40 7.85
CA ARG A 57 9.75 -24.24 9.02
C ARG A 57 8.86 -23.57 10.08
N ARG A 58 9.05 -22.28 10.37
CA ARG A 58 8.23 -21.57 11.38
C ARG A 58 6.76 -21.49 10.97
N PHE A 59 6.49 -21.10 9.73
CA PHE A 59 5.12 -21.03 9.21
C PHE A 59 4.42 -22.39 9.27
N PHE A 60 5.10 -23.46 8.83
CA PHE A 60 4.53 -24.81 8.85
C PHE A 60 4.42 -25.43 10.25
N THR A 61 5.25 -25.02 11.21
CA THR A 61 5.20 -25.54 12.59
C THR A 61 4.20 -24.79 13.46
N GLN A 62 4.14 -23.47 13.32
CA GLN A 62 3.39 -22.57 14.20
C GLN A 62 2.11 -22.01 13.54
N GLY A 63 1.95 -22.19 12.23
CA GLY A 63 0.86 -21.58 11.45
C GLY A 63 1.05 -20.09 11.15
N GLN A 64 2.08 -19.46 11.73
CA GLN A 64 2.35 -18.02 11.58
C GLN A 64 3.85 -17.77 11.40
N CYS A 65 4.17 -16.76 10.59
CA CYS A 65 5.53 -16.26 10.41
C CYS A 65 5.52 -14.73 10.57
N PRO A 66 6.37 -14.16 11.44
CA PRO A 66 6.39 -12.72 11.68
C PRO A 66 6.86 -11.91 10.46
N TYR A 67 7.48 -12.58 9.48
CA TYR A 67 8.01 -11.94 8.28
C TYR A 67 7.03 -11.96 7.10
N SER A 68 5.89 -12.65 7.16
CA SER A 68 4.89 -12.68 6.08
C SER A 68 5.52 -12.84 4.68
N LEU A 69 5.18 -11.98 3.70
CA LEU A 69 5.77 -11.93 2.34
C LEU A 69 7.27 -11.60 2.30
N GLN A 70 7.79 -10.99 3.36
CA GLN A 70 9.21 -10.66 3.49
C GLN A 70 10.04 -11.87 3.93
N CYS A 71 9.41 -13.02 4.19
CA CYS A 71 10.14 -14.22 4.58
C CYS A 71 11.08 -14.67 3.44
N ARG A 72 12.29 -15.06 3.83
CA ARG A 72 13.27 -15.67 2.91
C ARG A 72 12.83 -17.05 2.41
N TYR A 73 11.91 -17.68 3.14
CA TYR A 73 11.42 -19.04 2.90
C TYR A 73 10.00 -19.03 2.32
N SER A 74 9.63 -20.09 1.62
CA SER A 74 8.29 -20.24 1.04
C SER A 74 7.24 -20.55 2.10
N HIS A 75 6.08 -19.89 2.00
CA HIS A 75 4.87 -20.21 2.76
C HIS A 75 3.85 -20.96 1.88
N VAL A 76 4.23 -21.39 0.68
CA VAL A 76 3.35 -22.14 -0.23
C VAL A 76 3.27 -23.59 0.25
N SER A 77 2.06 -24.04 0.56
CA SER A 77 1.77 -25.44 0.90
C SER A 77 1.30 -26.19 -0.35
N PHE A 78 1.25 -27.51 -0.32
CA PHE A 78 0.73 -28.31 -1.43
C PHE A 78 -0.38 -29.22 -0.93
N ASP A 79 -1.50 -29.23 -1.66
CA ASP A 79 -2.60 -30.18 -1.45
C ASP A 79 -2.15 -31.62 -1.76
N PRO A 80 -2.86 -32.66 -1.28
CA PRO A 80 -2.58 -34.05 -1.63
C PRO A 80 -2.65 -34.34 -3.13
N THR A 81 -3.30 -33.48 -3.91
CA THR A 81 -3.34 -33.54 -5.38
C THR A 81 -2.18 -32.79 -6.06
N GLY A 82 -1.23 -32.26 -5.30
CA GLY A 82 -0.08 -31.48 -5.79
C GLY A 82 -0.39 -30.03 -6.19
N ARG A 83 -1.57 -29.49 -5.83
CA ARG A 83 -1.91 -28.09 -6.13
C ARG A 83 -1.30 -27.14 -5.09
N PRO A 84 -0.70 -26.01 -5.49
CA PRO A 84 -0.13 -25.05 -4.54
C PRO A 84 -1.24 -24.28 -3.82
N ILE A 85 -1.16 -24.25 -2.49
CA ILE A 85 -1.99 -23.46 -1.59
C ILE A 85 -1.17 -22.24 -1.16
N TYR A 86 -1.58 -21.06 -1.63
CA TYR A 86 -0.91 -19.81 -1.31
C TYR A 86 -1.38 -19.23 0.05
N PRO A 87 -0.47 -18.61 0.83
CA PRO A 87 -0.84 -17.86 2.02
C PRO A 87 -1.70 -16.63 1.63
N HIS A 88 -2.45 -16.09 2.57
CA HIS A 88 -3.38 -14.98 2.33
C HIS A 88 -2.68 -13.78 1.70
N GLU A 89 -1.51 -13.42 2.22
CA GLU A 89 -0.80 -12.21 1.79
C GLU A 89 -0.29 -12.34 0.35
N LEU A 90 0.07 -13.56 -0.07
CA LEU A 90 0.48 -13.80 -1.45
C LEU A 90 -0.71 -13.73 -2.40
N LYS A 91 -1.89 -14.21 -1.98
CA LYS A 91 -3.13 -14.05 -2.75
C LYS A 91 -3.49 -12.57 -2.94
N GLU A 92 -3.41 -11.78 -1.88
CA GLU A 92 -3.67 -10.34 -1.95
C GLU A 92 -2.72 -9.62 -2.90
N LEU A 93 -1.43 -9.97 -2.88
CA LEU A 93 -0.46 -9.41 -3.81
C LEU A 93 -0.79 -9.79 -5.26
N LEU A 94 -1.11 -11.06 -5.53
CA LEU A 94 -1.47 -11.52 -6.87
C LEU A 94 -2.75 -10.84 -7.38
N ASP A 95 -3.76 -10.69 -6.52
CA ASP A 95 -4.99 -9.97 -6.85
C ASP A 95 -4.72 -8.48 -7.12
N ALA A 96 -3.81 -7.86 -6.37
CA ALA A 96 -3.42 -6.47 -6.59
C ALA A 96 -2.71 -6.27 -7.94
N ILE A 97 -1.88 -7.23 -8.36
CA ILE A 97 -1.20 -7.22 -9.67
C ILE A 97 -2.20 -7.48 -10.80
N ALA A 98 -3.15 -8.40 -10.59
CA ALA A 98 -4.16 -8.76 -11.58
C ALA A 98 -5.22 -7.68 -11.77
N ARG A 99 -5.47 -6.83 -10.75
CA ARG A 99 -6.32 -5.65 -10.92
C ARG A 99 -5.62 -4.72 -11.92
N PRO A 100 -6.27 -4.37 -13.04
CA PRO A 100 -5.72 -3.33 -13.89
C PRO A 100 -5.55 -2.09 -12.99
N ALA A 101 -4.33 -1.53 -12.99
CA ALA A 101 -4.03 -0.24 -12.41
C ALA A 101 -4.94 0.77 -13.13
N SER A 102 -6.17 0.87 -12.64
CA SER A 102 -7.12 1.83 -13.12
C SER A 102 -6.54 3.14 -12.61
N PRO A 103 -6.09 4.07 -13.47
CA PRO A 103 -6.03 5.44 -13.03
C PRO A 103 -7.48 5.77 -12.70
N THR A 104 -7.83 5.74 -11.41
CA THR A 104 -9.16 6.10 -10.96
C THR A 104 -9.34 7.59 -11.20
N LYS A 105 -9.66 7.93 -12.46
CA LYS A 105 -10.68 8.93 -12.76
C LYS A 105 -12.04 8.34 -12.38
N GLU A 106 -12.16 7.83 -11.15
CA GLU A 106 -13.48 7.57 -10.59
C GLU A 106 -14.13 8.94 -10.48
N LYS A 107 -15.12 9.17 -11.34
CA LYS A 107 -16.04 10.28 -11.16
C LYS A 107 -16.70 10.04 -9.81
N VAL A 108 -16.15 10.64 -8.75
CA VAL A 108 -16.78 10.65 -7.43
C VAL A 108 -18.19 11.21 -7.66
N LYS A 109 -19.18 10.34 -7.62
CA LYS A 109 -20.58 10.74 -7.67
C LYS A 109 -20.83 11.37 -6.32
N VAL A 110 -20.64 12.69 -6.23
CA VAL A 110 -20.94 13.46 -5.03
C VAL A 110 -22.43 13.30 -4.77
N GLU A 111 -22.80 12.36 -3.90
CA GLU A 111 -24.16 12.27 -3.41
C GLU A 111 -24.43 13.56 -2.64
N ARG A 112 -25.31 14.39 -3.21
CA ARG A 112 -25.79 15.60 -2.55
C ARG A 112 -26.59 15.16 -1.32
N VAL A 113 -25.95 15.17 -0.15
CA VAL A 113 -26.64 14.96 1.13
C VAL A 113 -27.72 16.03 1.24
N ARG A 114 -28.98 15.60 1.28
CA ARG A 114 -30.13 16.50 1.48
C ARG A 114 -30.31 16.72 2.98
N LEU A 115 -30.41 17.98 3.39
CA LEU A 115 -30.71 18.33 4.78
C LEU A 115 -32.08 17.78 5.21
N PRO A 116 -32.29 17.48 6.50
CA PRO A 116 -33.59 17.06 7.04
C PRO A 116 -34.72 18.04 6.67
N ARG A 117 -35.96 17.53 6.60
CA ARG A 117 -37.13 18.37 6.25
C ARG A 117 -37.25 19.55 7.22
N GLY A 118 -37.38 20.76 6.68
CA GLY A 118 -37.50 22.01 7.45
C GLY A 118 -36.19 22.79 7.60
N TRP A 119 -35.04 22.18 7.32
CA TRP A 119 -33.73 22.83 7.43
C TRP A 119 -33.36 23.46 6.09
N ARG A 120 -33.18 24.79 6.05
CA ARG A 120 -32.68 25.48 4.85
C ARG A 120 -31.21 25.81 5.03
N LEU A 121 -30.46 25.80 3.93
CA LEU A 121 -29.00 26.02 3.94
C LEU A 121 -28.58 27.36 4.59
N ARG A 122 -29.42 28.37 4.47
CA ARG A 122 -29.24 29.73 5.01
C ARG A 122 -29.44 29.83 6.53
N ASP A 123 -30.06 28.82 7.14
CA ASP A 123 -30.39 28.79 8.56
C ASP A 123 -29.33 28.01 9.36
N LEU A 124 -28.27 27.53 8.71
CA LEU A 124 -27.15 26.83 9.34
C LEU A 124 -26.11 27.83 9.87
N PRO A 125 -25.46 27.53 11.01
CA PRO A 125 -24.34 28.33 11.49
C PRO A 125 -23.18 28.33 10.48
N PRO A 126 -22.34 29.39 10.42
CA PRO A 126 -21.29 29.55 9.41
C PRO A 126 -20.34 28.36 9.27
N SER A 127 -20.11 27.62 10.35
CA SER A 127 -19.26 26.41 10.41
C SER A 127 -19.88 25.16 9.77
N LEU A 128 -21.19 25.15 9.50
CA LEU A 128 -21.92 24.03 8.90
C LEU A 128 -22.44 24.35 7.48
N ILE A 129 -22.13 25.52 6.93
CA ILE A 129 -22.46 25.88 5.55
C ILE A 129 -21.38 25.27 4.64
N PRO A 130 -21.71 24.32 3.74
CA PRO A 130 -20.75 23.80 2.78
C PRO A 130 -20.22 24.93 1.89
N PRO A 131 -18.92 24.94 1.57
CA PRO A 131 -18.35 25.98 0.71
C PRO A 131 -19.03 25.96 -0.66
N LYS A 132 -19.27 27.16 -1.22
CA LYS A 132 -19.98 27.34 -2.50
C LYS A 132 -19.23 26.75 -3.70
N ARG A 133 -17.95 26.42 -3.55
CA ARG A 133 -17.11 25.79 -4.57
C ARG A 133 -16.61 24.45 -4.03
N PRO A 134 -16.45 23.42 -4.89
CA PRO A 134 -15.73 22.22 -4.47
C PRO A 134 -14.37 22.64 -3.92
N TYR A 135 -13.94 22.05 -2.80
CA TYR A 135 -12.58 22.27 -2.30
C TYR A 135 -11.61 21.90 -3.43
N ASP A 136 -10.95 22.90 -4.01
CA ASP A 136 -9.88 22.64 -4.96
C ASP A 136 -8.66 22.21 -4.15
N LEU A 137 -8.47 20.90 -4.05
CA LEU A 137 -7.29 20.29 -3.41
C LEU A 137 -6.01 20.53 -4.23
N ARG A 138 -6.05 21.30 -5.32
CA ARG A 138 -4.86 21.77 -6.04
C ARG A 138 -4.20 22.98 -5.38
N ASP A 139 -4.95 23.71 -4.54
CA ASP A 139 -4.47 24.89 -3.82
C ASP A 139 -4.12 24.63 -2.35
N VAL A 140 -4.12 23.36 -1.89
CA VAL A 140 -3.41 23.05 -0.63
C VAL A 140 -1.93 23.23 -0.92
N ALA A 141 -1.37 24.30 -0.36
CA ALA A 141 -0.01 24.75 -0.53
C ALA A 141 0.95 23.60 -0.87
N THR A 142 1.50 23.61 -2.08
CA THR A 142 2.78 22.94 -2.31
C THR A 142 3.76 23.60 -1.37
N TRP A 143 4.06 22.95 -0.25
CA TRP A 143 5.14 23.41 0.63
C TRP A 143 6.46 23.21 -0.12
N GLY A 144 6.94 24.29 -0.72
CA GLY A 144 8.31 24.42 -1.22
C GLY A 144 8.74 25.87 -1.06
N GLU A 145 9.70 26.11 -0.18
CA GLU A 145 11.12 26.40 -0.49
C GLU A 145 12.02 25.93 0.67
#